data_AF-A0A354DF96-F1
#
_entry.id   AF-A0A354DF96-F1
#
_cell.length_a   1.000
_cell.length_b   1.000
_cell.length_c   1.000
_cell.angle_alpha   90.00
_cell.angle_beta   90.00
_cell.angle_gamma   90.00
#
_symmetry.space_group_name_H-M   'P 1'
#
loop_
_entity.id
_entity.type
_entity.pdbx_description
1 polymer ?
#
loop_
_entity_poly.entity_id
_entity_poly.type
_entity_poly.pdbx_seq_one_letter_code
_entity_poly.pdbx_strand_id
1 'polypeptide(L)' 'MPLWLKRQLMRAFYTKNRRQIVLLNDCWYLFLEKQGERTP' A
#
# COMPACT_ATOMS: atom_id res chain seq x y z
N MET A 1 4.10 -2.97 -5.13
CA MET A 1 2.64 -2.80 -5.05
C MET A 1 2.00 -3.18 -6.38
N PRO A 2 0.86 -3.89 -6.36
CA PRO A 2 0.02 -4.12 -7.54
C PRO A 2 -0.46 -2.82 -8.17
N LEU A 3 -0.85 -2.90 -9.45
CA LEU A 3 -1.36 -1.75 -10.20
C LEU A 3 -2.62 -1.13 -9.56
N TRP A 4 -3.52 -1.96 -9.01
CA TRP A 4 -4.72 -1.49 -8.33
C TRP A 4 -4.39 -0.61 -7.11
N LEU A 5 -3.39 -1.01 -6.33
CA LEU A 5 -2.98 -0.29 -5.12
C LEU A 5 -2.28 1.02 -5.47
N LYS A 6 -1.46 1.02 -6.53
CA LYS A 6 -0.85 2.24 -7.08
C LYS A 6 -1.91 3.25 -7.54
N ARG A 7 -2.99 2.79 -8.20
CA ARG A 7 -4.10 3.66 -8.63
C ARG A 7 -4.83 4.28 -7.43
N GLN A 8 -5.05 3.52 -6.36
CA GLN A 8 -5.64 4.04 -5.13
C GLN A 8 -4.75 5.09 -4.46
N LEU A 9 -3.43 4.86 -4.39
CA LEU A 9 -2.47 5.85 -3.89
C LEU A 9 -2.45 7.13 -4.72
N MET A 10 -2.47 7.03 -6.05
CA MET A 10 -2.54 8.22 -6.91
C MET A 10 -3.81 9.04 -6.63
N ARG A 11 -4.97 8.39 -6.50
CA ARG A 11 -6.22 9.09 -6.17
C ARG A 11 -6.17 9.74 -4.79
N ALA A 12 -5.62 9.05 -3.80
CA ALA A 12 -5.43 9.58 -2.45
C ALA A 12 -4.47 10.78 -2.45
N PHE A 13 -3.43 10.75 -3.27
CA PHE A 13 -2.50 11.86 -3.47
C PHE A 13 -3.18 13.08 -4.10
N TYR A 14 -3.90 12.90 -5.21
CA TYR A 14 -4.63 14.00 -5.87
C TYR A 14 -5.67 14.65 -4.95
N THR A 15 -6.33 13.87 -4.11
CA THR A 15 -7.32 14.36 -3.12
C THR A 15 -6.67 14.84 -1.82
N LYS A 16 -5.34 14.86 -1.74
CA LYS A 16 -4.55 15.20 -0.54
C LYS A 16 -4.97 14.42 0.72
N ASN A 17 -5.48 13.21 0.56
CA ASN A 17 -5.91 12.35 1.65
C ASN A 17 -4.73 11.60 2.27
N ARG A 18 -3.97 12.29 3.14
CA ARG A 18 -2.80 11.73 3.82
C ARG A 18 -3.13 10.46 4.61
N ARG A 19 -4.29 10.40 5.27
CA ARG A 19 -4.70 9.23 6.06
C ARG A 19 -4.82 7.98 5.19
N GLN A 20 -5.43 8.13 4.01
CA GLN A 20 -5.58 7.02 3.07
C GLN A 20 -4.23 6.58 2.49
N ILE A 21 -3.30 7.51 2.25
CA ILE A 21 -1.94 7.17 1.79
C ILE A 21 -1.21 6.32 2.83
N VAL A 22 -1.23 6.73 4.11
CA VAL A 22 -0.59 5.98 5.20
C VAL A 22 -1.18 4.58 5.30
N LEU A 23 -2.52 4.47 5.35
CA LEU A 23 -3.20 3.18 5.44
C LEU A 23 -2.85 2.25 4.26
N LEU A 24 -2.86 2.76 3.03
CA LEU A 24 -2.55 1.96 1.84
C LEU A 24 -1.08 1.49 1.82
N ASN A 25 -0.16 2.33 2.33
CA ASN A 25 1.24 1.95 2.51
C ASN A 25 1.38 0.87 3.58
N ASP A 26 0.74 1.03 4.74
CA ASP A 26 0.79 0.04 5.83
C ASP A 26 0.25 -1.31 5.36
N CYS A 27 -0.88 -1.32 4.64
CA CYS A 27 -1.42 -2.53 4.02
C CYS A 27 -0.43 -3.20 3.06
N TRP A 28 0.35 -2.42 2.29
CA TRP A 28 1.36 -2.97 1.40
C TRP A 28 2.52 -3.60 2.16
N TYR A 29 3.00 -2.96 3.22
CA TYR A 29 4.07 -3.48 4.06
C TYR A 29 3.64 -4.76 4.77
N LEU A 30 2.45 -4.78 5.38
CA LEU A 30 1.88 -5.99 6.00
C LEU A 30 1.72 -7.14 4.99
N PHE A 31 1.30 -6.81 3.76
CA PHE A 31 1.25 -7.81 2.69
C PHE A 31 2.64 -8.34 2.37
N LEU A 32 3.66 -7.48 2.24
CA LEU A 32 5.04 -7.90 1.97
C LEU A 32 5.63 -8.74 3.11
N GLU A 33 5.39 -8.38 4.36
CA GLU A 33 5.81 -9.17 5.52
C GLU A 33 5.21 -10.58 5.47
N LYS A 34 3.91 -10.67 5.19
CA LYS A 34 3.22 -11.95 5.02
C LYS A 34 3.72 -12.78 3.83
N GLN A 35 4.22 -12.12 2.77
CA GLN A 35 4.84 -12.80 1.62
C GLN A 35 6.31 -13.15 1.86
N GLY A 36 7.00 -12.42 2.75
CA GLY A 36 8.39 -12.65 3.16
C GLY A 36 8.57 -13.80 4.14
N GLU A 37 7.49 -14.31 4.74
CA GLU A 37 7.47 -15.50 5.60
C GLU A 37 7.59 -16.83 4.82
N ARG A 38 8.30 -16.83 3.68
CA ARG A 38 8.74 -18.06 3.01
C ARG A 38 10.00 -17.89 2.18
N THR A 39 11.12 -17.64 2.86
CA THR A 39 12.37 -18.40 2.67
C THR A 39 13.31 -18.15 3.86
N PRO A 40 13.80 -19.19 4.56
CA PRO A 40 14.90 -19.04 5.54
C PRO A 40 16.19 -18.56 4.88
#